data_AF-K1ZL36-F1
#
_entry.id   AF-K1ZL36-F1
#
_cell.length_a   1.000
_cell.length_b   1.000
_cell.length_c   1.000
_cell.angle_alpha   90.00
_cell.angle_beta   90.00
_cell.angle_gamma   90.00
#
_symmetry.space_group_name_H-M   'P 1'
#
loop_
_entity.id
_entity.type
_entity.pdbx_description
1 polymer ?
#
loop_
_entity_poly.entity_id
_entity_poly.type
_entity_poly.pdbx_seq_one_letter_code
_entity_poly.pdbx_strand_id
1 'polypeptide(L)'
;MGGFGAPTVNSLSLSTAEMQFNAIASSWASAFMSMDFSGAPVSTGNREPNSTIYLGRGFVTIGNLNHCPVYFSAGLMYVPFGRYANSMVSSPMTLSMGKIRTPAALLGFSLNNGLFGSVYGFSGSQTSGSNDLIKQEGVNLGFKKKFESTDNYSIGAGWVSNFADSQGQQNTGLSTATGQFGGFAVTNASTGSSNNNLLAHRVDAIDGHGSVAFGPVTLLGEYLGALRRYSPLDLTYNGAGALPQAAHAEVDYMLPFFAKKYG
;
A
#
# COMPACT_ATOMS: atom_id res chain seq x y z
N MET A 1 36.77 -30.48 5.04
CA MET A 1 35.68 -31.47 5.10
C MET A 1 34.69 -31.03 6.15
N GLY A 2 33.42 -30.80 5.79
CA GLY A 2 32.40 -30.30 6.71
C GLY A 2 31.07 -30.02 6.02
N GLY A 3 30.30 -31.08 5.77
CA GLY A 3 28.83 -31.11 5.81
C GLY A 3 28.02 -30.32 4.78
N PHE A 4 27.70 -30.96 3.65
CA PHE A 4 26.41 -30.75 2.97
C PHE A 4 25.29 -31.33 3.83
N GLY A 5 24.21 -30.57 4.03
CA GLY A 5 22.98 -31.05 4.68
C GLY A 5 22.56 -30.20 5.87
N ALA A 6 22.12 -28.96 5.62
CA ALA A 6 21.20 -28.33 6.55
C ALA A 6 19.96 -29.24 6.65
N PRO A 7 19.55 -29.69 7.84
CA PRO A 7 18.33 -30.49 7.96
C PRO A 7 17.17 -29.64 7.47
N THR A 8 16.40 -30.14 6.50
CA THR A 8 15.08 -29.58 6.16
C THR A 8 14.22 -29.68 7.42
N VAL A 9 14.05 -28.55 8.10
CA VAL A 9 13.07 -28.42 9.17
C VAL A 9 11.69 -28.43 8.50
N ASN A 10 11.12 -29.63 8.37
CA ASN A 10 9.72 -29.81 8.00
C ASN A 10 8.85 -29.51 9.22
N SER A 11 8.78 -28.24 9.60
CA SER A 11 7.83 -27.76 10.59
C SER A 11 6.74 -26.97 9.89
N LEU A 12 5.48 -27.39 10.04
CA LEU A 12 4.33 -26.58 9.67
C LEU A 12 4.24 -25.42 10.66
N SER A 13 4.49 -24.19 10.21
CA SER A 13 4.24 -22.99 11.00
C SER A 13 3.30 -22.05 10.27
N LEU A 14 2.42 -21.40 11.04
CA LEU A 14 1.59 -20.33 10.53
C LEU A 14 2.43 -19.05 10.46
N SER A 15 2.87 -18.68 9.26
CA SER A 15 3.69 -17.46 9.06
C SER A 15 2.91 -16.20 9.41
N THR A 16 1.67 -16.10 8.94
CA THR A 16 0.82 -14.91 9.09
C THR A 16 -0.64 -15.32 9.01
N ALA A 17 -1.50 -14.68 9.80
CA ALA A 17 -2.95 -14.77 9.64
C ALA A 17 -3.57 -13.39 9.84
N GLU A 18 -4.57 -13.05 9.04
CA GLU A 18 -5.33 -11.79 9.16
C GLU A 18 -6.77 -12.11 9.55
N MET A 19 -7.31 -11.39 10.52
CA MET A 19 -8.73 -11.40 10.89
C MET A 19 -9.35 -10.05 10.56
N GLN A 20 -10.46 -10.05 9.83
CA GLN A 20 -11.17 -8.83 9.43
C GLN A 20 -12.58 -8.81 10.00
N PHE A 21 -12.99 -7.65 10.50
CA PHE A 21 -14.29 -7.38 11.08
C PHE A 21 -14.94 -6.25 10.30
N ASN A 22 -16.16 -6.51 9.81
CA ASN A 22 -17.02 -5.52 9.18
C ASN A 22 -18.26 -5.33 10.04
N ALA A 23 -18.47 -4.14 10.58
CA ALA A 23 -19.65 -3.79 11.34
C ALA A 23 -20.51 -2.81 10.53
N ILE A 24 -21.79 -3.10 10.39
CA ILE A 24 -22.77 -2.20 9.78
C ILE A 24 -23.64 -1.68 10.92
N ALA A 25 -23.40 -0.43 11.33
CA ALA A 25 -24.14 0.21 12.41
C ALA A 25 -25.49 0.76 11.92
N SER A 26 -25.54 1.24 10.67
CA SER A 26 -26.77 1.70 10.03
C SER A 26 -26.63 1.68 8.50
N SER A 27 -27.67 2.10 7.78
CA SER A 27 -27.59 2.30 6.32
C SER A 27 -26.61 3.40 5.90
N TRP A 28 -26.12 4.21 6.84
CA TRP A 28 -25.18 5.31 6.58
C TRP A 28 -23.82 5.12 7.25
N ALA A 29 -23.69 4.22 8.23
CA ALA A 29 -22.48 4.08 9.02
C ALA A 29 -22.01 2.63 9.05
N SER A 30 -20.74 2.43 8.69
CA SER A 30 -20.05 1.16 8.75
C SER A 30 -18.65 1.33 9.36
N ALA A 31 -18.10 0.26 9.92
CA ALA A 31 -16.75 0.24 10.46
C ALA A 31 -16.01 -1.01 9.97
N PHE A 32 -14.72 -0.84 9.72
CA PHE A 32 -13.79 -1.90 9.33
C PHE A 32 -12.65 -1.97 10.34
N MET A 33 -12.27 -3.18 10.73
CA MET A 33 -11.08 -3.43 11.53
C MET A 33 -10.37 -4.68 11.02
N SER A 34 -9.05 -4.62 10.84
CA SER A 34 -8.23 -5.79 10.57
C SER A 34 -7.15 -5.94 11.62
N MET A 35 -6.94 -7.17 12.07
CA MET A 35 -5.88 -7.56 12.99
C MET A 35 -5.01 -8.62 12.35
N ASP A 36 -3.71 -8.46 12.50
CA ASP A 36 -2.71 -9.33 11.92
C ASP A 36 -1.99 -10.10 13.03
N PHE A 37 -1.79 -11.39 12.79
CA PHE A 37 -1.02 -12.30 13.62
C PHE A 37 0.36 -12.51 13.00
N SER A 38 1.41 -12.40 13.83
CA SER A 38 2.78 -12.81 13.46
C SER A 38 3.29 -13.88 14.42
N GLY A 39 3.76 -14.99 13.84
CA GLY A 39 4.44 -16.08 14.53
C GLY A 39 5.96 -15.92 14.61
N ALA A 40 6.51 -14.75 14.22
CA ALA A 40 7.95 -14.52 14.24
C ALA A 40 8.50 -14.46 15.68
N PRO A 41 9.61 -15.15 15.99
CA PRO A 41 10.22 -15.10 17.32
C PRO A 41 10.77 -13.69 17.63
N VAL A 42 10.62 -13.23 18.87
CA VAL A 42 11.17 -11.94 19.32
C VAL A 42 12.69 -11.98 19.42
N SER A 43 13.35 -10.86 19.06
CA SER A 43 14.82 -10.73 19.01
C SER A 43 15.53 -10.66 20.38
N THR A 44 14.79 -10.65 21.51
CA THR A 44 15.36 -10.53 22.86
C THR A 44 14.48 -11.22 23.90
N GLY A 45 15.07 -12.10 24.72
CA GLY A 45 14.40 -12.81 25.82
C GLY A 45 14.16 -14.30 25.56
N ASN A 46 13.84 -15.04 26.63
CA ASN A 46 13.69 -16.51 26.61
C ASN A 46 12.79 -16.99 25.47
N ARG A 47 13.20 -18.11 24.88
CA ARG A 47 12.59 -18.82 23.74
C ARG A 47 11.17 -19.31 24.00
N GLU A 48 10.23 -18.39 24.14
CA GLU A 48 8.80 -18.68 24.02
C GLU A 48 8.34 -18.39 22.59
N PRO A 49 7.45 -19.20 21.99
CA PRO A 49 6.77 -18.85 20.75
C PRO A 49 5.85 -17.65 21.01
N ASN A 50 6.40 -16.44 20.97
CA ASN A 50 5.64 -15.23 21.25
C ASN A 50 4.78 -14.90 20.02
N SER A 51 3.49 -15.21 20.13
CA SER A 51 2.47 -14.84 19.16
C SER A 51 2.06 -13.38 19.36
N THR A 52 2.38 -12.51 18.40
CA THR A 52 2.01 -11.08 18.49
C THR A 52 0.79 -10.80 17.61
N ILE A 53 -0.23 -10.16 18.19
CA ILE A 53 -1.39 -9.62 17.47
C ILE A 53 -1.23 -8.10 17.43
N TYR A 54 -1.41 -7.51 16.26
CA TYR A 54 -1.39 -6.07 16.08
C TYR A 54 -2.54 -5.60 15.19
N LEU A 55 -2.95 -4.34 15.38
CA LEU A 55 -3.94 -3.70 14.54
C LEU A 55 -3.33 -3.41 13.16
N GLY A 56 -3.87 -4.05 12.12
CA GLY A 56 -3.48 -3.79 10.74
C GLY A 56 -4.12 -2.50 10.23
N ARG A 57 -5.45 -2.40 10.36
CA ARG A 57 -6.28 -1.25 9.95
C ARG A 57 -7.48 -1.12 10.87
N GLY A 58 -8.03 0.09 10.98
CA GLY A 58 -9.22 0.36 11.76
C GLY A 58 -9.80 1.71 11.39
N PHE A 59 -10.96 1.75 10.73
CA PHE A 59 -11.59 3.00 10.30
C PHE A 59 -13.11 2.89 10.23
N VAL A 60 -13.77 4.03 10.32
CA VAL A 60 -15.22 4.18 10.18
C VAL A 60 -15.52 4.89 8.87
N THR A 61 -16.58 4.48 8.20
CA THR A 61 -17.10 5.11 6.99
C THR A 61 -18.54 5.55 7.19
N ILE A 62 -18.81 6.82 6.88
CA ILE A 62 -20.12 7.44 6.90
C ILE A 62 -20.49 7.82 5.46
N GLY A 63 -21.50 7.19 4.90
CA GLY A 63 -21.99 7.45 3.56
C GLY A 63 -22.95 6.37 3.08
N ASN A 64 -23.84 6.73 2.17
CA ASN A 64 -24.74 5.80 1.51
C ASN A 64 -24.81 6.12 0.02
N LEU A 65 -24.02 5.40 -0.78
CA LEU A 65 -23.89 5.62 -2.22
C LEU A 65 -25.19 5.37 -3.02
N ASN A 66 -26.21 4.74 -2.41
CA ASN A 66 -27.52 4.60 -3.04
C ASN A 66 -28.38 5.87 -2.92
N HIS A 67 -28.08 6.76 -1.96
CA HIS A 67 -28.81 8.02 -1.73
C HIS A 67 -27.97 9.26 -1.99
N CYS A 68 -26.69 9.24 -1.62
CA CYS A 68 -25.75 10.34 -1.79
C CYS A 68 -24.45 9.80 -2.39
N PRO A 69 -23.93 10.38 -3.49
CA PRO A 69 -22.71 9.88 -4.12
C PRO A 69 -21.44 10.13 -3.30
N VAL A 70 -21.54 10.77 -2.13
CA VAL A 70 -20.40 11.17 -1.29
C VAL A 70 -20.34 10.32 -0.02
N TYR A 71 -19.12 10.02 0.42
CA TYR A 71 -18.85 9.33 1.68
C TYR A 71 -17.61 9.92 2.35
N PHE A 72 -17.53 9.74 3.66
CA PHE A 72 -16.40 10.13 4.49
C PHE A 72 -15.85 8.92 5.23
N SER A 73 -14.53 8.76 5.27
CA SER A 73 -13.87 7.69 6.01
C SER A 73 -12.77 8.27 6.90
N ALA A 74 -12.63 7.80 8.14
CA ALA A 74 -11.56 8.22 9.04
C ALA A 74 -11.05 7.08 9.93
N GLY A 75 -9.74 7.03 10.12
CA GLY A 75 -9.06 6.03 10.95
C GLY A 75 -7.70 5.60 10.37
N LEU A 76 -7.16 4.48 10.88
CA LEU A 76 -5.94 3.87 10.36
C LEU A 76 -6.27 3.06 9.11
N MET A 77 -5.85 3.56 7.94
CA MET A 77 -6.17 2.95 6.64
C MET A 77 -5.00 3.07 5.65
N TYR A 78 -5.17 2.45 4.49
CA TYR A 78 -4.33 2.77 3.33
C TYR A 78 -4.96 3.95 2.59
N VAL A 79 -4.19 5.02 2.37
CA VAL A 79 -4.66 6.13 1.55
C VAL A 79 -4.68 5.72 0.06
N PRO A 80 -5.63 6.22 -0.76
CA PRO A 80 -5.83 5.77 -2.12
C PRO A 80 -4.81 6.37 -3.10
N PHE A 81 -3.54 6.05 -2.90
CA PHE A 81 -2.45 6.34 -3.83
C PHE A 81 -2.02 5.01 -4.44
N GLY A 82 -2.28 4.76 -5.72
CA GLY A 82 -2.10 3.44 -6.33
C GLY A 82 -3.30 2.51 -6.17
N ARG A 83 -3.45 1.61 -7.14
CA ARG A 83 -4.40 0.48 -7.12
C ARG A 83 -3.69 -0.84 -6.82
N TYR A 84 -2.44 -1.00 -7.26
CA TYR A 84 -1.61 -2.16 -6.98
C TYR A 84 -2.20 -3.52 -7.37
N ALA A 85 -3.05 -3.54 -8.40
CA ALA A 85 -3.70 -4.76 -8.85
C ALA A 85 -2.69 -5.71 -9.49
N ASN A 86 -2.75 -6.98 -9.10
CA ASN A 86 -2.00 -8.08 -9.69
C ASN A 86 -2.81 -9.39 -9.57
N SER A 87 -2.52 -10.35 -10.43
CA SER A 87 -2.96 -11.75 -10.32
C SER A 87 -1.81 -12.67 -9.89
N MET A 88 -0.62 -12.10 -9.67
CA MET A 88 0.59 -12.80 -9.22
C MET A 88 0.56 -13.15 -7.72
N VAL A 89 1.27 -14.23 -7.36
CA VAL A 89 1.57 -14.58 -5.96
C VAL A 89 2.48 -13.53 -5.30
N SER A 90 3.37 -12.92 -6.08
CA SER A 90 4.27 -11.87 -5.62
C SER A 90 3.64 -10.49 -5.74
N SER A 91 3.84 -9.66 -4.72
CA SER A 91 3.44 -8.26 -4.76
C SER A 91 4.18 -7.48 -5.86
N PRO A 92 3.50 -6.61 -6.63
CA PRO A 92 4.17 -5.78 -7.61
C PRO A 92 5.08 -4.77 -6.91
N MET A 93 6.14 -4.35 -7.60
CA MET A 93 7.09 -3.37 -7.03
C MET A 93 6.39 -2.03 -6.70
N THR A 94 5.35 -1.67 -7.45
CA THR A 94 4.51 -0.49 -7.17
C THR A 94 3.89 -0.58 -5.77
N LEU A 95 3.31 -1.72 -5.38
CA LEU A 95 2.74 -1.94 -4.03
C LEU A 95 3.81 -1.77 -2.96
N SER A 96 4.93 -2.49 -3.13
CA SER A 96 6.01 -2.51 -2.16
C SER A 96 6.58 -1.12 -1.95
N MET A 97 6.66 -0.31 -3.01
CA MET A 97 7.27 1.01 -2.96
C MET A 97 6.31 2.13 -2.58
N GLY A 98 5.03 2.08 -2.97
CA GLY A 98 4.12 3.22 -2.89
C GLY A 98 2.98 3.13 -1.88
N LYS A 99 2.76 1.95 -1.28
CA LYS A 99 1.64 1.78 -0.34
C LYS A 99 1.87 2.56 0.95
N ILE A 100 0.95 3.47 1.29
CA ILE A 100 1.03 4.32 2.48
C ILE A 100 -0.06 3.90 3.48
N ARG A 101 0.36 3.49 4.69
CA ARG A 101 -0.54 3.13 5.80
C ARG A 101 -0.42 4.14 6.92
N THR A 102 -1.50 4.83 7.26
CA THR A 102 -1.47 5.97 8.17
C THR A 102 -2.85 6.27 8.74
N PRO A 103 -2.95 6.89 9.93
CA PRO A 103 -4.14 7.62 10.31
C PRO A 103 -4.48 8.66 9.24
N ALA A 104 -5.69 8.59 8.71
CA ALA A 104 -6.16 9.46 7.64
C ALA A 104 -7.64 9.81 7.83
N ALA A 105 -8.04 10.91 7.20
CA ALA A 105 -9.42 11.28 6.95
C ALA A 105 -9.58 11.53 5.44
N LEU A 106 -10.63 10.97 4.86
CA LEU A 106 -10.87 10.96 3.43
C LEU A 106 -12.32 11.36 3.14
N LEU A 107 -12.49 12.24 2.17
CA LEU A 107 -13.78 12.55 1.56
C LEU A 107 -13.76 12.03 0.13
N GLY A 108 -14.66 11.09 -0.18
CA GLY A 108 -14.73 10.42 -1.46
C GLY A 108 -16.10 10.56 -2.11
N PHE A 109 -16.12 10.36 -3.43
CA PHE A 109 -17.35 10.27 -4.19
C PHE A 109 -17.29 9.12 -5.20
N SER A 110 -18.46 8.56 -5.51
CA SER A 110 -18.64 7.56 -6.57
C SER A 110 -19.97 7.83 -7.27
N LEU A 111 -19.89 8.13 -8.57
CA LEU A 111 -21.04 8.42 -9.42
C LEU A 111 -21.48 7.18 -10.18
N ASN A 112 -22.77 7.10 -10.48
CA ASN A 112 -23.36 5.99 -11.26
C ASN A 112 -22.81 5.90 -12.69
N ASN A 113 -22.23 6.98 -13.22
CA ASN A 113 -21.61 7.00 -14.54
C ASN A 113 -20.20 6.35 -14.56
N GLY A 114 -19.69 5.91 -13.41
CA GLY A 114 -18.39 5.25 -13.29
C GLY A 114 -17.25 6.15 -12.80
N LEU A 115 -17.46 7.46 -12.72
CA LEU A 115 -16.48 8.39 -12.16
C LEU A 115 -16.42 8.24 -10.63
N PHE A 116 -15.23 8.13 -10.09
CA PHE A 116 -15.00 8.13 -8.65
C PHE A 116 -13.74 8.92 -8.32
N GLY A 117 -13.66 9.42 -7.10
CA GLY A 117 -12.47 10.13 -6.65
C GLY A 117 -12.52 10.39 -5.18
N SER A 118 -11.41 10.88 -4.64
CA SER A 118 -11.32 11.26 -3.25
C SER A 118 -10.23 12.28 -3.03
N VAL A 119 -10.41 13.07 -1.97
CA VAL A 119 -9.38 13.92 -1.39
C VAL A 119 -9.18 13.45 0.04
N TYR A 120 -7.94 13.42 0.51
CA TYR A 120 -7.64 12.89 1.84
C TYR A 120 -6.50 13.64 2.48
N GLY A 121 -6.57 13.73 3.81
CA GLY A 121 -5.51 14.25 4.67
C GLY A 121 -5.04 13.15 5.62
N PHE A 122 -3.75 13.11 5.91
CA PHE A 122 -3.16 12.10 6.78
C PHE A 122 -2.01 12.64 7.62
N SER A 123 -1.73 11.96 8.73
CA SER A 123 -0.66 12.38 9.65
C SER A 123 0.73 12.04 9.11
N GLY A 124 0.86 10.85 8.48
CA GLY A 124 2.15 10.30 8.07
C GLY A 124 3.07 9.99 9.25
N SER A 125 4.18 9.31 8.97
CA SER A 125 5.32 9.10 9.86
C SER A 125 6.47 10.06 9.54
N GLN A 126 6.73 10.39 8.28
CA GLN A 126 7.77 11.33 7.86
C GLN A 126 7.17 12.68 7.52
N THR A 127 7.73 13.76 8.06
CA THR A 127 7.11 15.08 7.95
C THR A 127 8.15 16.13 7.64
N SER A 128 7.75 17.18 6.93
CA SER A 128 8.50 18.45 6.93
C SER A 128 7.60 19.50 7.60
N GLY A 129 8.04 20.07 8.71
CA GLY A 129 7.34 21.17 9.40
C GLY A 129 6.61 20.80 10.70
N SER A 130 5.50 21.51 10.96
CA SER A 130 4.77 21.60 12.25
C SER A 130 4.13 20.29 12.75
N ASN A 131 3.69 20.29 14.01
CA ASN A 131 3.06 19.17 14.71
C ASN A 131 1.52 19.14 14.57
N ASP A 132 1.02 19.33 13.35
CA ASP A 132 -0.42 19.38 13.08
C ASP A 132 -1.04 17.98 13.03
N LEU A 133 -2.37 17.88 13.21
CA LEU A 133 -3.10 16.60 13.17
C LEU A 133 -3.14 15.99 11.77
N ILE A 134 -3.37 16.83 10.76
CA ILE A 134 -3.25 16.50 9.34
C ILE A 134 -1.99 17.19 8.86
N LYS A 135 -1.01 16.40 8.47
CA LYS A 135 0.25 16.94 8.00
C LYS A 135 0.28 16.93 6.49
N GLN A 136 -0.27 15.91 5.85
CA GLN A 136 -0.10 15.59 4.45
C GLN A 136 -1.43 15.35 3.77
N GLU A 137 -1.42 15.38 2.45
CA GLU A 137 -2.62 15.31 1.66
C GLU A 137 -2.42 14.52 0.37
N GLY A 138 -3.52 14.12 -0.23
CA GLY A 138 -3.52 13.52 -1.54
C GLY A 138 -4.89 13.53 -2.18
N VAL A 139 -4.88 13.20 -3.47
CA VAL A 139 -6.06 13.17 -4.31
C VAL A 139 -5.99 11.94 -5.20
N ASN A 140 -7.14 11.31 -5.41
CA ASN A 140 -7.30 10.23 -6.37
C ASN A 140 -8.51 10.50 -7.25
N LEU A 141 -8.39 10.17 -8.53
CA LEU A 141 -9.49 10.25 -9.48
C LEU A 141 -9.42 9.05 -10.41
N GLY A 142 -10.57 8.46 -10.71
CA GLY A 142 -10.64 7.35 -11.63
C GLY A 142 -12.00 7.22 -12.29
N PHE A 143 -12.01 6.41 -13.34
CA PHE A 143 -13.20 6.11 -14.11
C PHE A 143 -13.23 4.61 -14.39
N LYS A 144 -14.36 3.97 -14.11
CA LYS A 144 -14.59 2.55 -14.40
C LYS A 144 -15.88 2.37 -15.17
N LYS A 145 -15.87 1.52 -16.19
CA LYS A 145 -17.07 1.23 -16.97
C LYS A 145 -17.11 -0.22 -17.42
N LYS A 146 -18.30 -0.80 -17.33
CA LYS A 146 -18.64 -2.08 -17.95
C LYS A 146 -19.33 -1.79 -19.27
N PHE A 147 -18.96 -2.51 -20.32
CA PHE A 147 -19.57 -2.38 -21.64
C PHE A 147 -20.18 -3.69 -22.14
N GLU A 148 -19.74 -4.83 -21.62
CA GLU A 148 -20.44 -6.11 -21.75
C GLU A 148 -20.53 -6.84 -20.39
N SER A 149 -21.03 -8.08 -20.40
CA SER A 149 -21.21 -8.91 -19.20
C SER A 149 -19.89 -9.12 -18.44
N THR A 150 -18.83 -9.45 -19.17
CA THR A 150 -17.47 -9.69 -18.63
C THR A 150 -16.55 -8.50 -18.83
N ASP A 151 -16.83 -7.67 -19.83
CA ASP A 151 -15.85 -6.72 -20.34
C ASP A 151 -15.97 -5.36 -19.66
N ASN A 152 -14.84 -4.90 -19.17
CA ASN A 152 -14.77 -3.69 -18.37
C ASN A 152 -13.40 -3.04 -18.49
N TYR A 153 -13.35 -1.74 -18.26
CA TYR A 153 -12.09 -1.05 -18.08
C TYR A 153 -12.16 -0.12 -16.88
N SER A 154 -10.99 0.16 -16.33
CA SER A 154 -10.78 1.12 -15.27
C SER A 154 -9.49 1.87 -15.55
N ILE A 155 -9.51 3.17 -15.37
CA ILE A 155 -8.32 4.01 -15.37
C ILE A 155 -8.37 4.90 -14.14
N GLY A 156 -7.21 5.24 -13.60
CA GLY A 156 -7.12 6.13 -12.46
C GLY A 156 -5.75 6.75 -12.34
N ALA A 157 -5.72 7.85 -11.60
CA ALA A 157 -4.50 8.54 -11.25
C ALA A 157 -4.60 9.06 -9.82
N GLY A 158 -3.46 9.11 -9.16
CA GLY A 158 -3.32 9.61 -7.80
C GLY A 158 -2.18 10.60 -7.68
N TRP A 159 -2.28 11.48 -6.70
CA TRP A 159 -1.20 12.33 -6.24
C TRP A 159 -1.14 12.30 -4.72
N VAL A 160 0.06 12.33 -4.18
CA VAL A 160 0.30 12.42 -2.74
C VAL A 160 1.41 13.42 -2.45
N SER A 161 1.23 14.21 -1.39
CA SER A 161 2.18 15.25 -0.98
C SER A 161 3.47 14.72 -0.36
N ASN A 162 3.53 13.43 0.00
CA ASN A 162 4.76 12.84 0.50
C ASN A 162 4.85 11.35 0.18
N PHE A 163 5.77 11.01 -0.70
CA PHE A 163 6.06 9.65 -1.09
C PHE A 163 6.91 8.91 -0.06
N ALA A 164 7.63 9.66 0.79
CA ALA A 164 8.50 9.12 1.82
C ALA A 164 7.74 8.23 2.80
N ASP A 165 6.47 8.51 3.06
CA ASP A 165 5.61 7.74 3.97
C ASP A 165 5.21 6.35 3.47
N SER A 166 5.56 6.04 2.22
CA SER A 166 5.30 4.73 1.64
C SER A 166 6.10 3.66 2.37
N GLN A 167 5.51 2.49 2.58
CA GLN A 167 6.11 1.43 3.38
C GLN A 167 7.48 0.99 2.85
N GLY A 168 7.66 0.88 1.54
CA GLY A 168 8.96 0.55 0.95
C GLY A 168 10.01 1.63 1.07
N GLN A 169 9.62 2.87 1.37
CA GLN A 169 10.54 3.96 1.71
C GLN A 169 10.83 3.99 3.21
N GLN A 170 9.90 3.56 4.05
CA GLN A 170 10.09 3.46 5.51
C GLN A 170 11.04 2.31 5.89
N ASN A 171 10.95 1.16 5.23
CA ASN A 171 11.82 0.01 5.47
C ASN A 171 12.04 -0.76 4.17
N THR A 172 13.29 -0.76 3.70
CA THR A 172 13.69 -1.44 2.44
C THR A 172 14.09 -2.90 2.66
N GLY A 173 14.19 -3.36 3.92
CA GLY A 173 14.72 -4.67 4.28
C GLY A 173 16.25 -4.78 4.19
N LEU A 174 16.96 -3.68 3.88
CA LEU A 174 18.41 -3.65 3.77
C LEU A 174 19.10 -3.33 5.11
N SER A 175 20.28 -3.92 5.33
CA SER A 175 21.10 -3.65 6.52
C SER A 175 21.81 -2.31 6.41
N THR A 176 21.61 -1.45 7.41
CA THR A 176 22.27 -0.14 7.51
C THR A 176 23.78 -0.25 7.81
N ALA A 177 24.28 -1.43 8.19
CA ALA A 177 25.71 -1.67 8.45
C ALA A 177 26.59 -1.59 7.18
N THR A 178 25.98 -1.69 6.00
CA THR A 178 26.69 -1.65 4.71
C THR A 178 26.68 -0.26 4.05
N GLY A 179 26.17 0.76 4.76
CA GLY A 179 26.01 2.12 4.22
C GLY A 179 24.87 2.25 3.19
N GLN A 180 24.07 1.19 3.00
CA GLN A 180 22.88 1.21 2.15
C GLN A 180 21.70 1.89 2.86
N PHE A 181 20.78 2.44 2.07
CA PHE A 181 19.55 3.02 2.59
C PHE A 181 18.60 1.92 3.09
N GLY A 182 18.51 1.79 4.42
CA GLY A 182 17.61 0.86 5.11
C GLY A 182 16.14 1.31 5.19
N GLY A 183 15.86 2.58 4.86
CA GLY A 183 14.53 3.19 4.95
C GLY A 183 14.47 4.33 5.98
N PHE A 184 13.47 5.20 5.85
CA PHE A 184 13.30 6.37 6.72
C PHE A 184 12.90 6.03 8.17
N ALA A 185 12.30 4.87 8.40
CA ALA A 185 11.93 4.40 9.75
C ALA A 185 13.01 3.52 10.41
N VAL A 186 14.16 3.31 9.75
CA VAL A 186 15.23 2.44 10.25
C VAL A 186 16.37 3.29 10.81
N THR A 187 16.78 2.99 12.04
CA THR A 187 17.95 3.62 12.67
C THR A 187 19.22 3.27 11.91
N ASN A 188 20.00 4.28 11.55
CA ASN A 188 21.28 4.08 10.88
C ASN A 188 22.31 3.51 11.87
N ALA A 189 22.82 2.30 11.61
CA ALA A 189 23.77 1.61 12.49
C ALA A 189 25.13 2.32 12.60
N SER A 190 25.53 3.11 11.59
CA SER A 190 26.81 3.83 11.60
C SER A 190 26.76 5.16 12.35
N THR A 191 25.59 5.80 12.43
CA THR A 191 25.45 7.13 13.06
C THR A 191 24.60 7.11 14.32
N GLY A 192 23.93 5.99 14.63
CA GLY A 192 22.99 5.87 15.73
C GLY A 192 21.75 6.77 15.60
N SER A 193 21.62 7.50 14.49
CA SER A 193 20.50 8.41 14.25
C SER A 193 19.38 7.69 13.53
N SER A 194 18.18 7.74 14.12
CA SER A 194 16.95 7.62 13.34
C SER A 194 16.77 8.94 12.58
N ASN A 195 16.34 8.88 11.32
CA ASN A 195 15.85 10.09 10.66
C ASN A 195 14.61 10.50 11.45
N ASN A 196 14.73 11.46 12.38
CA ASN A 196 13.74 11.87 13.40
C ASN A 196 12.43 12.41 12.78
N ASN A 197 11.84 11.68 11.86
CA ASN A 197 10.66 12.00 11.08
C ASN A 197 10.75 13.33 10.33
N LEU A 198 11.96 13.80 10.04
CA LEU A 198 12.26 15.12 9.51
C LEU A 198 12.93 15.01 8.15
N LEU A 199 12.13 15.25 7.11
CA LEU A 199 12.64 15.45 5.75
C LEU A 199 13.04 16.91 5.57
N ALA A 200 14.11 17.17 4.80
CA ALA A 200 14.47 18.54 4.42
C ALA A 200 13.31 19.24 3.69
N HIS A 201 12.58 18.49 2.87
CA HIS A 201 11.29 18.89 2.31
C HIS A 201 10.46 17.66 1.94
N ARG A 202 9.14 17.83 1.85
CA ARG A 202 8.25 16.82 1.27
C ARG A 202 8.61 16.45 -0.16
N VAL A 203 8.33 15.21 -0.52
CA VAL A 203 8.54 14.70 -1.87
C VAL A 203 7.23 14.21 -2.43
N ASP A 204 6.60 15.02 -3.27
CA ASP A 204 5.35 14.65 -3.92
C ASP A 204 5.54 13.46 -4.88
N ALA A 205 4.50 12.66 -5.07
CA ALA A 205 4.49 11.57 -6.05
C ALA A 205 3.15 11.48 -6.78
N ILE A 206 3.21 10.87 -7.96
CA ILE A 206 2.05 10.54 -8.79
C ILE A 206 1.95 9.03 -8.98
N ASP A 207 0.73 8.60 -9.20
CA ASP A 207 0.33 7.27 -9.60
C ASP A 207 -0.56 7.37 -10.84
N GLY A 208 -0.41 6.42 -11.75
CA GLY A 208 -1.29 6.21 -12.89
C GLY A 208 -1.48 4.71 -13.11
N HIS A 209 -2.72 4.26 -13.11
CA HIS A 209 -3.05 2.84 -13.23
C HIS A 209 -4.22 2.62 -14.19
N GLY A 210 -4.21 1.44 -14.80
CA GLY A 210 -5.23 1.02 -15.75
C GLY A 210 -5.43 -0.48 -15.74
N SER A 211 -6.67 -0.91 -15.99
CA SER A 211 -6.99 -2.30 -16.26
C SER A 211 -8.05 -2.37 -17.35
N VAL A 212 -7.91 -3.33 -18.26
CA VAL A 212 -8.95 -3.68 -19.23
C VAL A 212 -9.13 -5.19 -19.23
N ALA A 213 -10.37 -5.63 -19.06
CA ALA A 213 -10.78 -7.01 -19.25
C ALA A 213 -11.62 -7.08 -20.53
N PHE A 214 -11.22 -7.96 -21.44
CA PHE A 214 -11.87 -8.21 -22.72
C PHE A 214 -11.93 -9.72 -22.97
N GLY A 215 -13.13 -10.29 -22.79
CA GLY A 215 -13.35 -11.73 -22.82
C GLY A 215 -12.42 -12.48 -21.84
N PRO A 216 -11.58 -13.41 -22.31
CA PRO A 216 -10.68 -14.19 -21.47
C PRO A 216 -9.39 -13.45 -21.08
N VAL A 217 -9.12 -12.27 -21.64
CA VAL A 217 -7.87 -11.53 -21.41
C VAL A 217 -8.11 -10.39 -20.44
N THR A 218 -7.23 -10.23 -19.45
CA THR A 218 -7.14 -9.02 -18.63
C THR A 218 -5.75 -8.43 -18.74
N LEU A 219 -5.67 -7.13 -19.04
CA LEU A 219 -4.43 -6.36 -19.01
C LEU A 219 -4.48 -5.43 -17.81
N LEU A 220 -3.37 -5.36 -17.08
CA LEU A 220 -3.19 -4.43 -15.97
C LEU A 220 -1.88 -3.67 -16.15
N GLY A 221 -1.88 -2.41 -15.74
CA GLY A 221 -0.68 -1.58 -15.74
C GLY A 221 -0.76 -0.52 -14.66
N GLU A 222 0.38 -0.24 -14.05
CA GLU A 222 0.52 0.80 -13.03
C GLU A 222 1.91 1.40 -13.08
N TYR A 223 1.98 2.71 -12.92
CA TYR A 223 3.22 3.45 -12.77
C TYR A 223 3.05 4.41 -11.60
N LEU A 224 4.08 4.47 -10.75
CA LEU A 224 4.16 5.51 -9.75
C LEU A 224 5.58 6.01 -9.59
N GLY A 225 5.72 7.24 -9.12
CA GLY A 225 7.03 7.82 -8.91
C GLY A 225 7.00 9.18 -8.25
N ALA A 226 8.13 9.51 -7.63
CA ALA A 226 8.37 10.84 -7.11
C ALA A 226 8.37 11.87 -8.26
N LEU A 227 7.68 12.99 -8.06
CA LEU A 227 7.69 14.14 -8.96
C LEU A 227 8.91 15.04 -8.74
N ARG A 228 9.48 14.98 -7.53
CA ARG A 228 10.63 15.78 -7.12
C ARG A 228 11.70 14.88 -6.54
N ARG A 229 12.97 15.23 -6.76
CA ARG A 229 14.09 14.57 -6.10
C ARG A 229 14.02 14.78 -4.60
N TYR A 230 14.35 13.75 -3.82
CA TYR A 230 14.68 13.90 -2.41
C TYR A 230 15.84 14.88 -2.24
N SER A 231 15.97 15.49 -1.06
CA SER A 231 17.22 16.16 -0.71
C SER A 231 18.35 15.12 -0.68
N PRO A 232 19.57 15.44 -1.14
CA PRO A 232 20.72 14.56 -0.92
C PRO A 232 20.96 14.23 0.57
N LEU A 233 20.50 15.10 1.48
CA LEU A 233 20.55 14.85 2.92
C LEU A 233 19.57 13.76 3.37
N ASP A 234 18.45 13.60 2.65
CA ASP A 234 17.39 12.64 2.99
C ASP A 234 17.63 11.30 2.26
N LEU A 235 17.88 11.35 0.95
CA LEU A 235 18.12 10.16 0.12
C LEU A 235 18.98 10.53 -1.10
N THR A 236 20.21 10.02 -1.13
CA THR A 236 21.17 10.24 -2.24
C THR A 236 21.26 9.03 -3.17
N TYR A 237 21.35 9.31 -4.47
CA TYR A 237 21.69 8.36 -5.53
C TYR A 237 22.67 9.01 -6.51
N ASN A 238 23.82 8.37 -6.76
CA ASN A 238 24.87 8.87 -7.66
C ASN A 238 25.30 10.34 -7.41
N GLY A 239 25.42 10.73 -6.14
CA GLY A 239 25.85 12.08 -5.74
C GLY A 239 24.79 13.17 -5.87
N ALA A 240 23.55 12.82 -6.21
CA ALA A 240 22.41 13.73 -6.26
C ALA A 240 21.22 13.19 -5.45
N GLY A 241 20.20 14.01 -5.25
CA GLY A 241 18.95 13.57 -4.64
C GLY A 241 18.25 12.48 -5.47
N ALA A 242 17.78 11.41 -4.81
CA ALA A 242 17.14 10.29 -5.49
C ALA A 242 15.74 10.65 -6.02
N LEU A 243 15.31 9.97 -7.09
CA LEU A 243 13.98 10.11 -7.70
C LEU A 243 13.39 8.71 -7.95
N PRO A 244 12.84 8.04 -6.92
CA PRO A 244 12.35 6.67 -7.06
C PRO A 244 11.10 6.60 -7.94
N GLN A 245 11.06 5.59 -8.81
CA GLN A 245 9.98 5.32 -9.76
C GLN A 245 9.84 3.80 -9.95
N ALA A 246 8.62 3.32 -10.16
CA ALA A 246 8.32 1.91 -10.40
C ALA A 246 7.16 1.79 -11.39
N ALA A 247 7.24 0.76 -12.23
CA ALA A 247 6.16 0.38 -13.13
C ALA A 247 5.88 -1.13 -12.99
N HIS A 248 4.62 -1.50 -13.17
CA HIS A 248 4.15 -2.88 -13.26
C HIS A 248 3.23 -3.01 -14.46
N ALA A 249 3.33 -4.12 -15.18
CA ALA A 249 2.44 -4.46 -16.28
C ALA A 249 2.20 -5.98 -16.28
N GLU A 250 0.95 -6.38 -16.53
CA GLU A 250 0.52 -7.76 -16.40
C GLU A 250 -0.52 -8.12 -17.46
N VAL A 251 -0.48 -9.37 -17.92
CA VAL A 251 -1.42 -9.94 -18.88
C VAL A 251 -1.89 -11.28 -18.33
N ASP A 252 -3.18 -11.36 -18.06
CA ASP A 252 -3.85 -12.57 -17.62
C ASP A 252 -4.68 -13.15 -18.75
N TYR A 253 -4.63 -14.48 -18.88
CA TYR A 253 -5.48 -15.22 -19.82
C TYR A 253 -6.19 -16.37 -19.11
N MET A 254 -7.51 -16.29 -19.02
CA MET A 254 -8.33 -17.34 -18.45
C MET A 254 -8.56 -18.44 -19.49
N LEU A 255 -7.91 -19.58 -19.28
CA LEU A 255 -8.05 -20.74 -20.14
C LEU A 255 -9.48 -21.33 -20.03
N PRO A 256 -10.13 -21.65 -21.15
CA PRO A 256 -11.46 -22.24 -21.16
C PRO A 256 -11.38 -23.76 -20.87
N PHE A 257 -11.24 -24.17 -19.60
CA PHE A 257 -11.37 -25.59 -19.20
C PHE A 257 -12.33 -25.66 -17.98
N PHE A 258 -13.58 -26.15 -18.02
CA PHE A 258 -14.37 -26.92 -18.99
C PHE A 258 -15.78 -26.33 -19.12
N ALA A 259 -16.23 -26.05 -20.35
CA ALA A 259 -17.65 -26.22 -20.70
C ALA A 259 -17.79 -27.58 -21.38
N LYS A 260 -17.98 -28.66 -20.60
CA LYS A 260 -18.44 -29.93 -21.18
C LYS A 260 -19.91 -30.13 -20.82
N LYS A 261 -20.73 -29.82 -21.82
CA LYS A 261 -22.13 -30.24 -22.00
C LYS A 261 -22.33 -31.65 -21.43
N TYR A 262 -23.15 -31.79 -20.39
CA TYR A 262 -23.92 -33.01 -20.21
C TYR A 262 -25.32 -32.69 -20.74
N GLY A 263 -25.71 -33.40 -21.79
CA GLY A 263 -27.10 -33.49 -22.24
C GLY A 263 -27.91 -34.38 -21.31
#